data_AF-A0A5J4UW48-F1
#
_entry.id   AF-A0A5J4UW48-F1
#
_cell.length_a   1.000
_cell.length_b   1.000
_cell.length_c   1.000
_cell.angle_alpha   90.00
_cell.angle_beta   90.00
_cell.angle_gamma   90.00
#
_symmetry.space_group_name_H-M   'P 1'
#
loop_
_entity.id
_entity.type
_entity.pdbx_description
1 polymer ?
#
loop_
_entity_poly.entity_id
_entity_poly.type
_entity_poly.pdbx_seq_one_letter_code
_entity_poly.pdbx_strand_id
1 'polypeptide(L)'
;MYLNFTMTWVPNQDGGVIVQQFYTNSSTLDIQRCVFYKCKVTDLKKGGAIYARSSENASLAISYTQFIECEALQGGAFYIELFNGLDVTLNELTFDKCITYDGGYGGGTQMRFDLDAQGTVIFTGTNIFNECKANRGPAMYISLTLSQSSFQLTGTFQIKNCESALQGGGLYISNKCGTTNLSPTGTQNIFSNCTTQNIAGGIYSEVSSSGQLNIANTVFQDCTAHMYDTSQGGGALHCSINDGQISITNSQFTRCQLYQGGCGGAIYFNRQSATSNISLTSTSFTDCKTLYNSSNQTFGWGGAVYLQINVSSGSLTSTSLQMTGLSFSGCESCVGIGNNIHILSSDTQSTGQQIKDSSLITVSGVNDLYTNANYAYDYMGINNNTAAGNVGTTNLDNHAPLFEQLFTLVVPNPSYIDATNGQDIKYCGPLKAKCKKITFAIDRNTAPQTGSAPSMDTKFELILTTTPSSDSNLKISLPTTYHNYITIQSIGYVSGGTGYTKQKISSSSNTNSLFS
;
A
#
# COMPACT_ATOMS: atom_id res chain seq x y z
N MET A 1 -30.31 -33.99 -8.48
CA MET A 1 -29.79 -34.85 -7.40
C MET A 1 -28.63 -34.11 -6.79
N TYR A 2 -28.71 -33.72 -5.51
CA TYR A 2 -27.65 -32.96 -4.85
C TYR A 2 -26.85 -33.92 -3.96
N LEU A 3 -25.53 -33.91 -4.06
CA LEU A 3 -24.66 -34.74 -3.23
C LEU A 3 -24.31 -33.95 -1.96
N ASN A 4 -24.73 -34.43 -0.80
CA ASN A 4 -24.21 -33.98 0.49
C ASN A 4 -23.39 -35.13 1.07
N PHE A 5 -22.07 -35.00 1.07
CA PHE A 5 -21.16 -35.98 1.64
C PHE A 5 -19.91 -35.29 2.19
N THR A 6 -19.23 -35.99 3.09
CA THR A 6 -17.95 -35.59 3.68
C THR A 6 -16.91 -36.64 3.34
N MET A 7 -15.79 -36.24 2.74
CA MET A 7 -14.67 -37.15 2.47
C MET A 7 -13.44 -36.74 3.26
N THR A 8 -12.77 -37.71 3.89
CA THR A 8 -11.73 -37.48 4.92
C THR A 8 -10.29 -37.78 4.48
N TRP A 9 -10.05 -38.48 3.36
CA TRP A 9 -8.71 -38.87 2.90
C TRP A 9 -8.67 -39.27 1.41
N VAL A 10 -7.52 -39.12 0.72
CA VAL A 10 -7.35 -39.39 -0.73
C VAL A 10 -6.12 -40.27 -1.04
N PRO A 11 -6.29 -41.44 -1.70
CA PRO A 11 -5.18 -42.31 -2.13
C PRO A 11 -4.58 -42.02 -3.53
N ASN A 12 -5.12 -41.06 -4.29
CA ASN A 12 -4.91 -40.95 -5.74
C ASN A 12 -3.50 -40.45 -6.15
N GLN A 13 -3.05 -40.82 -7.36
CA GLN A 13 -1.74 -40.52 -7.94
C GLN A 13 -1.64 -39.15 -8.64
N ASP A 14 -2.72 -38.59 -9.19
CA ASP A 14 -2.65 -37.32 -9.94
C ASP A 14 -3.01 -36.07 -9.11
N GLY A 15 -3.86 -36.22 -8.10
CA GLY A 15 -4.43 -35.11 -7.34
C GLY A 15 -5.65 -35.52 -6.52
N GLY A 16 -6.50 -34.56 -6.15
CA GLY A 16 -7.57 -34.68 -5.13
C GLY A 16 -8.63 -35.76 -5.31
N VAL A 17 -9.65 -35.68 -4.45
CA VAL A 17 -10.87 -36.53 -4.46
C VAL A 17 -11.45 -36.64 -5.86
N ILE A 18 -11.58 -35.50 -6.52
CA ILE A 18 -12.16 -35.40 -7.86
C ILE A 18 -11.05 -34.95 -8.79
N VAL A 19 -10.74 -35.81 -9.74
CA VAL A 19 -9.84 -35.51 -10.85
C VAL A 19 -10.68 -35.38 -12.11
N GLN A 20 -10.80 -34.15 -12.59
CA GLN A 20 -11.40 -33.84 -13.89
C GLN A 20 -10.28 -33.63 -14.90
N GLN A 21 -10.24 -34.45 -15.95
CA GLN A 21 -9.34 -34.31 -17.09
C GLN A 21 -10.14 -34.49 -18.38
N PHE A 22 -10.41 -33.40 -19.11
CA PHE A 22 -11.08 -33.45 -20.40
C PHE A 22 -10.12 -33.06 -21.52
N TYR A 23 -10.06 -33.91 -22.56
CA TYR A 23 -9.16 -33.69 -23.70
C TYR A 23 -9.91 -33.31 -24.99
N THR A 24 -11.16 -33.73 -25.21
CA THR A 24 -11.84 -33.49 -26.51
C THR A 24 -13.37 -33.35 -26.50
N ASN A 25 -14.08 -33.46 -25.36
CA ASN A 25 -15.55 -33.55 -25.34
C ASN A 25 -16.19 -32.44 -24.47
N SER A 26 -17.30 -31.87 -24.96
CA SER A 26 -18.16 -30.96 -24.20
C SER A 26 -18.73 -31.69 -22.97
N SER A 27 -18.25 -31.31 -21.79
CA SER A 27 -18.59 -31.96 -20.55
C SER A 27 -18.64 -30.95 -19.41
N THR A 28 -19.63 -31.14 -18.53
CA THR A 28 -19.87 -30.26 -17.39
C THR A 28 -19.68 -31.05 -16.10
N LEU A 29 -18.83 -30.55 -15.21
CA LEU A 29 -18.80 -30.99 -13.82
C LEU A 29 -19.51 -29.95 -12.95
N ASP A 30 -20.56 -30.37 -12.25
CA ASP A 30 -21.33 -29.53 -11.34
C ASP A 30 -21.31 -30.13 -9.92
N ILE A 31 -20.70 -29.42 -8.98
CA ILE A 31 -20.56 -29.81 -7.58
C ILE A 31 -21.30 -28.81 -6.71
N GLN A 32 -22.29 -29.26 -5.94
CA GLN A 32 -23.10 -28.35 -5.12
C GLN A 32 -23.33 -28.91 -3.72
N ARG A 33 -23.19 -28.06 -2.70
CA ARG A 33 -23.53 -28.37 -1.30
C ARG A 33 -22.74 -29.54 -0.71
N CYS A 34 -21.46 -29.64 -1.06
CA CYS A 34 -20.54 -30.65 -0.55
C CYS A 34 -19.67 -30.12 0.60
N VAL A 35 -19.07 -31.05 1.37
CA VAL A 35 -18.01 -30.74 2.34
C VAL A 35 -16.80 -31.62 2.06
N PHE A 36 -15.68 -31.03 1.68
CA PHE A 36 -14.40 -31.72 1.58
C PHE A 36 -13.61 -31.44 2.86
N TYR A 37 -13.37 -32.45 3.69
CA TYR A 37 -12.77 -32.28 5.01
C TYR A 37 -11.47 -33.07 5.11
N LYS A 38 -10.34 -32.44 5.38
CA LYS A 38 -9.03 -33.14 5.49
C LYS A 38 -8.62 -33.92 4.24
N CYS A 39 -9.09 -33.51 3.07
CA CYS A 39 -8.63 -34.07 1.80
C CYS A 39 -7.16 -33.68 1.58
N LYS A 40 -6.27 -34.68 1.64
CA LYS A 40 -4.82 -34.50 1.55
C LYS A 40 -4.22 -35.34 0.45
N VAL A 41 -3.33 -34.76 -0.34
CA VAL A 41 -2.49 -35.45 -1.32
C VAL A 41 -1.01 -35.25 -1.00
N THR A 42 -0.18 -36.28 -1.18
CA THR A 42 1.28 -36.27 -0.94
C THR A 42 2.07 -36.38 -2.25
N ASP A 43 3.41 -36.34 -2.19
CA ASP A 43 4.31 -36.64 -3.34
C ASP A 43 4.17 -35.68 -4.52
N LEU A 44 4.23 -34.38 -4.23
CA LEU A 44 4.17 -33.28 -5.20
C LEU A 44 2.84 -33.15 -5.99
N LYS A 45 1.77 -33.80 -5.54
CA LYS A 45 0.44 -33.76 -6.17
C LYS A 45 -0.30 -32.45 -5.87
N LYS A 46 -1.33 -32.18 -6.67
CA LYS A 46 -2.04 -30.89 -6.71
C LYS A 46 -3.52 -31.04 -6.38
N GLY A 47 -4.13 -30.03 -5.79
CA GLY A 47 -5.57 -29.98 -5.52
C GLY A 47 -5.98 -30.99 -4.46
N GLY A 48 -5.87 -30.70 -3.16
CA GLY A 48 -6.10 -31.72 -2.11
C GLY A 48 -7.49 -32.33 -2.16
N ALA A 49 -8.49 -31.52 -2.49
CA ALA A 49 -9.87 -31.97 -2.73
C ALA A 49 -10.19 -32.14 -4.21
N ILE A 50 -9.84 -31.16 -5.05
CA ILE A 50 -10.21 -31.19 -6.47
C ILE A 50 -9.01 -30.80 -7.33
N TYR A 51 -8.72 -31.62 -8.33
CA TYR A 51 -7.86 -31.27 -9.44
C TYR A 51 -8.72 -31.18 -10.71
N ALA A 52 -8.72 -30.02 -11.35
CA ALA A 52 -9.44 -29.80 -12.60
C ALA A 52 -8.47 -29.34 -13.68
N ARG A 53 -8.43 -30.09 -14.78
CA ARG A 53 -7.77 -29.74 -16.03
C ARG A 53 -8.76 -29.98 -17.16
N SER A 54 -9.00 -28.98 -17.99
CA SER A 54 -10.05 -29.11 -19.00
C SER A 54 -9.71 -28.42 -20.30
N SER A 55 -10.19 -28.99 -21.41
CA SER A 55 -10.06 -28.47 -22.78
C SER A 55 -11.41 -27.93 -23.33
N GLU A 56 -11.42 -27.63 -24.64
CA GLU A 56 -12.45 -26.92 -25.40
C GLU A 56 -13.91 -27.34 -25.09
N ASN A 57 -14.75 -26.34 -24.82
CA ASN A 57 -16.20 -26.47 -24.57
C ASN A 57 -16.61 -27.23 -23.31
N ALA A 58 -15.71 -27.37 -22.33
CA ALA A 58 -16.07 -27.89 -21.01
C ALA A 58 -16.45 -26.76 -20.03
N SER A 59 -17.18 -27.11 -18.98
CA SER A 59 -17.49 -26.18 -17.88
C SER A 59 -17.34 -26.84 -16.51
N LEU A 60 -16.90 -26.05 -15.54
CA LEU A 60 -16.81 -26.44 -14.14
C LEU A 60 -17.62 -25.48 -13.28
N ALA A 61 -18.66 -25.99 -12.62
CA ALA A 61 -19.46 -25.25 -11.67
C ALA A 61 -19.29 -25.84 -10.27
N ILE A 62 -18.92 -25.01 -9.29
CA ILE A 62 -18.89 -25.41 -7.88
C ILE A 62 -19.69 -24.38 -7.08
N SER A 63 -20.66 -24.83 -6.29
CA SER A 63 -21.49 -23.93 -5.49
C SER A 63 -21.75 -24.41 -4.07
N TYR A 64 -21.89 -23.47 -3.12
CA TYR A 64 -22.29 -23.73 -1.73
C TYR A 64 -21.45 -24.81 -1.04
N THR A 65 -20.16 -24.90 -1.37
CA THR A 65 -19.29 -26.02 -1.01
C THR A 65 -18.18 -25.55 -0.07
N GLN A 66 -17.86 -26.40 0.89
CA GLN A 66 -16.83 -26.12 1.90
C GLN A 66 -15.63 -27.03 1.70
N PHE A 67 -14.45 -26.44 1.76
CA PHE A 67 -13.16 -27.10 1.79
C PHE A 67 -12.51 -26.77 3.14
N ILE A 68 -12.29 -27.77 3.97
CA ILE A 68 -11.87 -27.59 5.36
C ILE A 68 -10.64 -28.46 5.59
N GLU A 69 -9.55 -27.85 6.05
CA GLU A 69 -8.29 -28.53 6.36
C GLU A 69 -7.73 -29.34 5.19
N CYS A 70 -7.97 -28.92 3.94
CA CYS A 70 -7.42 -29.59 2.76
C CYS A 70 -5.93 -29.24 2.57
N GLU A 71 -5.15 -30.20 2.05
CA GLU A 71 -3.71 -30.06 1.92
C GLU A 71 -3.17 -30.66 0.60
N ALA A 72 -2.29 -29.92 -0.07
CA ALA A 72 -1.59 -30.36 -1.28
C ALA A 72 -0.27 -29.58 -1.47
N LEU A 73 0.58 -29.97 -2.43
CA LEU A 73 1.72 -29.12 -2.81
C LEU A 73 1.25 -27.83 -3.51
N GLN A 74 0.17 -27.90 -4.30
CA GLN A 74 -0.32 -26.77 -5.07
C GLN A 74 -1.85 -26.78 -5.07
N GLY A 75 -2.50 -25.67 -4.73
CA GLY A 75 -3.94 -25.64 -4.58
C GLY A 75 -4.38 -26.53 -3.42
N GLY A 76 -4.14 -26.12 -2.18
CA GLY A 76 -4.30 -26.99 -0.99
C GLY A 76 -5.66 -27.67 -0.94
N ALA A 77 -6.75 -26.95 -1.26
CA ALA A 77 -8.03 -27.59 -1.58
C ALA A 77 -8.21 -27.84 -3.08
N PHE A 78 -7.94 -26.81 -3.90
CA PHE A 78 -8.42 -26.80 -5.27
C PHE A 78 -7.34 -26.34 -6.25
N TYR A 79 -7.10 -27.15 -7.28
CA TYR A 79 -6.19 -26.80 -8.36
C TYR A 79 -6.94 -26.78 -9.68
N ILE A 80 -6.89 -25.64 -10.38
CA ILE A 80 -7.46 -25.48 -11.71
C ILE A 80 -6.35 -25.14 -12.70
N GLU A 81 -6.30 -25.93 -13.76
CA GLU A 81 -5.50 -25.68 -14.95
C GLU A 81 -6.46 -25.48 -16.14
N LEU A 82 -6.56 -24.24 -16.61
CA LEU A 82 -7.39 -23.89 -17.75
C LEU A 82 -6.60 -24.10 -19.05
N PHE A 83 -7.26 -24.70 -20.04
CA PHE A 83 -6.75 -24.92 -21.39
C PHE A 83 -7.92 -24.76 -22.39
N ASN A 84 -7.68 -24.17 -23.57
CA ASN A 84 -8.65 -24.09 -24.68
C ASN A 84 -10.09 -23.60 -24.37
N GLY A 85 -10.34 -22.60 -23.51
CA GLY A 85 -11.68 -22.00 -23.40
C GLY A 85 -12.57 -22.50 -22.26
N LEU A 86 -12.01 -23.09 -21.20
CA LEU A 86 -12.79 -23.53 -20.03
C LEU A 86 -13.45 -22.32 -19.33
N ASP A 87 -14.77 -22.40 -19.15
CA ASP A 87 -15.51 -21.51 -18.26
C ASP A 87 -15.68 -22.17 -16.88
N VAL A 88 -15.21 -21.48 -15.84
CA VAL A 88 -15.31 -21.93 -14.45
C VAL A 88 -16.20 -20.97 -13.68
N THR A 89 -17.26 -21.48 -13.06
CA THR A 89 -18.13 -20.70 -12.17
C THR A 89 -18.02 -21.23 -10.74
N LEU A 90 -17.64 -20.37 -9.82
CA LEU A 90 -17.44 -20.69 -8.41
C LEU A 90 -18.38 -19.80 -7.58
N ASN A 91 -19.31 -20.38 -6.81
CA ASN A 91 -20.35 -19.62 -6.13
C ASN A 91 -20.43 -19.97 -4.65
N GLU A 92 -20.29 -18.96 -3.77
CA GLU A 92 -20.46 -19.16 -2.33
C GLU A 92 -19.62 -20.31 -1.75
N LEU A 93 -18.31 -20.27 -2.00
CA LEU A 93 -17.36 -21.27 -1.53
C LEU A 93 -16.71 -20.85 -0.21
N THR A 94 -16.42 -21.82 0.64
CA THR A 94 -15.62 -21.61 1.86
C THR A 94 -14.38 -22.47 1.82
N PHE A 95 -13.22 -21.85 2.07
CA PHE A 95 -11.93 -22.49 2.27
C PHE A 95 -11.47 -22.16 3.69
N ASP A 96 -11.48 -23.13 4.59
CA ASP A 96 -11.10 -22.96 5.99
C ASP A 96 -9.87 -23.82 6.29
N LYS A 97 -8.78 -23.17 6.72
CA LYS A 97 -7.52 -23.84 7.11
C LYS A 97 -6.93 -24.73 6.02
N CYS A 98 -7.15 -24.39 4.76
CA CYS A 98 -6.52 -25.11 3.64
C CYS A 98 -5.07 -24.66 3.48
N ILE A 99 -4.16 -25.60 3.33
CA ILE A 99 -2.72 -25.34 3.36
C ILE A 99 -1.97 -25.96 2.20
N THR A 100 -0.76 -25.45 1.93
CA THR A 100 0.23 -26.17 1.14
C THR A 100 1.47 -26.52 1.95
N TYR A 101 2.05 -27.69 1.69
CA TYR A 101 3.35 -28.11 2.25
C TYR A 101 4.51 -27.82 1.29
N ASP A 102 5.75 -28.00 1.75
CA ASP A 102 7.01 -27.88 0.97
C ASP A 102 7.12 -26.65 0.06
N GLY A 103 6.60 -25.53 0.54
CA GLY A 103 6.70 -24.25 -0.14
C GLY A 103 5.75 -24.06 -1.33
N GLY A 104 4.64 -24.78 -1.30
CA GLY A 104 3.55 -24.69 -2.27
C GLY A 104 2.82 -23.35 -2.38
N TYR A 105 1.91 -23.27 -3.36
CA TYR A 105 1.15 -22.06 -3.68
C TYR A 105 -0.36 -22.30 -3.62
N GLY A 106 -1.13 -21.28 -3.25
CA GLY A 106 -2.59 -21.38 -3.27
C GLY A 106 -3.15 -22.32 -2.21
N GLY A 107 -3.00 -22.01 -0.92
CA GLY A 107 -3.50 -22.84 0.19
C GLY A 107 -4.97 -23.22 0.05
N GLY A 108 -5.84 -22.25 -0.27
CA GLY A 108 -7.20 -22.51 -0.73
C GLY A 108 -7.19 -23.05 -2.15
N THR A 109 -6.83 -22.19 -3.11
CA THR A 109 -6.87 -22.55 -4.52
C THR A 109 -5.68 -22.03 -5.33
N GLN A 110 -5.28 -22.81 -6.33
CA GLN A 110 -4.34 -22.36 -7.35
C GLN A 110 -4.99 -22.43 -8.72
N MET A 111 -4.86 -21.36 -9.50
CA MET A 111 -5.42 -21.24 -10.84
C MET A 111 -4.34 -20.85 -11.83
N ARG A 112 -4.18 -21.67 -12.85
CA ARG A 112 -3.21 -21.48 -13.91
C ARG A 112 -3.92 -21.47 -15.26
N PHE A 113 -3.72 -20.38 -16.01
CA PHE A 113 -4.10 -20.30 -17.41
C PHE A 113 -2.83 -20.64 -18.22
N ASP A 114 -2.77 -21.87 -18.73
CA ASP A 114 -1.59 -22.37 -19.45
C ASP A 114 -1.53 -21.83 -20.89
N LEU A 115 -0.46 -22.18 -21.64
CA LEU A 115 -0.34 -21.83 -23.05
C LEU A 115 -1.56 -22.37 -23.82
N ASP A 116 -2.16 -21.54 -24.69
CA ASP A 116 -3.45 -21.74 -25.39
C ASP A 116 -4.75 -21.58 -24.56
N ALA A 117 -4.68 -21.21 -23.28
CA ALA A 117 -5.86 -20.98 -22.44
C ALA A 117 -6.62 -19.68 -22.76
N GLN A 118 -7.67 -19.81 -23.56
CA GLN A 118 -8.85 -18.93 -23.51
C GLN A 118 -9.74 -19.37 -22.33
N GLY A 119 -10.61 -18.50 -21.82
CA GLY A 119 -11.59 -18.90 -20.80
C GLY A 119 -11.72 -17.90 -19.65
N THR A 120 -12.83 -18.04 -18.93
CA THR A 120 -13.19 -17.15 -17.83
C THR A 120 -13.34 -17.93 -16.54
N VAL A 121 -12.67 -17.49 -15.47
CA VAL A 121 -13.04 -17.91 -14.10
C VAL A 121 -13.88 -16.80 -13.49
N ILE A 122 -15.10 -17.15 -13.09
CA ILE A 122 -16.05 -16.23 -12.46
C ILE A 122 -16.35 -16.74 -11.05
N PHE A 123 -16.00 -15.93 -10.05
CA PHE A 123 -16.55 -16.13 -8.71
C PHE A 123 -17.79 -15.27 -8.50
N THR A 124 -18.83 -15.86 -7.95
CA THR A 124 -20.12 -15.25 -7.62
C THR A 124 -20.47 -15.48 -6.14
N GLY A 125 -21.46 -14.73 -5.63
CA GLY A 125 -21.85 -14.81 -4.23
C GLY A 125 -20.73 -14.38 -3.27
N THR A 126 -20.83 -14.78 -2.00
CA THR A 126 -19.80 -14.48 -0.98
C THR A 126 -18.86 -15.67 -0.81
N ASN A 127 -17.59 -15.50 -1.18
CA ASN A 127 -16.56 -16.54 -1.05
C ASN A 127 -15.62 -16.21 0.11
N ILE A 128 -15.33 -17.21 0.93
CA ILE A 128 -14.60 -17.06 2.19
C ILE A 128 -13.32 -17.89 2.13
N PHE A 129 -12.20 -17.25 2.48
CA PHE A 129 -10.92 -17.91 2.75
C PHE A 129 -10.51 -17.53 4.17
N ASN A 130 -10.44 -18.49 5.07
CA ASN A 130 -10.10 -18.27 6.47
C ASN A 130 -8.92 -19.15 6.87
N GLU A 131 -7.91 -18.54 7.50
CA GLU A 131 -6.76 -19.25 8.08
C GLU A 131 -5.99 -20.14 7.08
N CYS A 132 -6.06 -19.84 5.78
CA CYS A 132 -5.30 -20.58 4.78
C CYS A 132 -3.79 -20.25 4.87
N LYS A 133 -2.93 -21.20 4.49
CA LYS A 133 -1.47 -21.02 4.53
C LYS A 133 -0.75 -21.54 3.28
N ALA A 134 0.23 -20.81 2.78
CA ALA A 134 1.06 -21.21 1.65
C ALA A 134 2.37 -20.39 1.61
N ASN A 135 3.29 -20.70 0.71
CA ASN A 135 4.41 -19.78 0.45
C ASN A 135 3.99 -18.56 -0.37
N ARG A 136 2.98 -18.71 -1.24
CA ARG A 136 2.48 -17.62 -2.08
C ARG A 136 0.98 -17.70 -2.24
N GLY A 137 0.27 -16.61 -1.95
CA GLY A 137 -1.17 -16.51 -2.14
C GLY A 137 -1.93 -17.62 -1.39
N PRO A 138 -1.90 -17.67 -0.05
CA PRO A 138 -2.53 -18.72 0.73
C PRO A 138 -4.03 -18.82 0.51
N ALA A 139 -4.75 -17.74 0.27
CA ALA A 139 -6.13 -17.85 -0.19
C ALA A 139 -6.14 -18.36 -1.64
N MET A 140 -5.45 -17.62 -2.52
CA MET A 140 -5.37 -17.99 -3.92
C MET A 140 -4.10 -17.52 -4.63
N TYR A 141 -3.60 -18.41 -5.49
CA TYR A 141 -2.53 -18.12 -6.46
C TYR A 141 -3.12 -18.09 -7.88
N ILE A 142 -2.87 -17.01 -8.63
CA ILE A 142 -3.40 -16.80 -9.98
C ILE A 142 -2.25 -16.52 -10.95
N SER A 143 -2.22 -17.23 -12.07
CA SER A 143 -1.27 -16.96 -13.17
C SER A 143 -1.99 -16.90 -14.51
N LEU A 144 -1.94 -15.72 -15.16
CA LEU A 144 -2.48 -15.44 -16.49
C LEU A 144 -1.33 -15.14 -17.45
N THR A 145 -1.20 -15.94 -18.51
CA THR A 145 -0.05 -15.84 -19.43
C THR A 145 -0.41 -15.34 -20.84
N LEU A 146 -1.70 -15.25 -21.20
CA LEU A 146 -2.17 -14.90 -22.54
C LEU A 146 -3.13 -13.71 -22.54
N SER A 147 -3.23 -13.03 -23.69
CA SER A 147 -3.98 -11.78 -23.84
C SER A 147 -5.50 -11.94 -23.76
N GLN A 148 -6.02 -13.14 -24.02
CA GLN A 148 -7.45 -13.44 -24.00
C GLN A 148 -7.92 -14.05 -22.67
N SER A 149 -7.02 -14.38 -21.75
CA SER A 149 -7.40 -14.96 -20.45
C SER A 149 -8.08 -13.89 -19.58
N SER A 150 -9.22 -14.24 -18.98
CA SER A 150 -9.93 -13.35 -18.05
C SER A 150 -10.19 -14.04 -16.72
N PHE A 151 -9.79 -13.39 -15.63
CA PHE A 151 -10.13 -13.79 -14.27
C PHE A 151 -11.03 -12.72 -13.65
N GLN A 152 -12.26 -13.08 -13.29
CA GLN A 152 -13.26 -12.13 -12.82
C GLN A 152 -13.84 -12.55 -11.48
N LEU A 153 -13.78 -11.64 -10.52
CA LEU A 153 -14.52 -11.74 -9.28
C LEU A 153 -15.73 -10.82 -9.40
N THR A 154 -16.89 -11.39 -9.71
CA THR A 154 -18.15 -10.65 -9.77
C THR A 154 -18.87 -10.66 -8.41
N GLY A 155 -18.63 -11.69 -7.59
CA GLY A 155 -19.05 -11.80 -6.19
C GLY A 155 -18.10 -11.11 -5.19
N THR A 156 -18.42 -11.25 -3.90
CA THR A 156 -17.66 -10.69 -2.78
C THR A 156 -16.67 -11.70 -2.22
N PHE A 157 -15.47 -11.25 -1.86
CA PHE A 157 -14.43 -12.04 -1.22
C PHE A 157 -14.19 -11.61 0.22
N GLN A 158 -14.05 -12.60 1.10
CA GLN A 158 -13.63 -12.41 2.48
C GLN A 158 -12.39 -13.26 2.74
N ILE A 159 -11.21 -12.66 2.65
CA ILE A 159 -9.92 -13.30 2.90
C ILE A 159 -9.44 -12.86 4.28
N LYS A 160 -9.40 -13.79 5.24
CA LYS A 160 -9.17 -13.49 6.65
C LYS A 160 -8.11 -14.39 7.25
N ASN A 161 -7.23 -13.81 8.07
CA ASN A 161 -6.24 -14.55 8.86
C ASN A 161 -5.33 -15.46 8.03
N CYS A 162 -5.14 -15.14 6.75
CA CYS A 162 -4.32 -15.94 5.85
C CYS A 162 -2.85 -15.55 6.01
N GLU A 163 -1.96 -16.53 5.89
CA GLU A 163 -0.53 -16.35 6.14
C GLU A 163 0.30 -16.88 4.98
N SER A 164 1.23 -16.05 4.49
CA SER A 164 2.19 -16.41 3.45
C SER A 164 3.61 -16.44 3.98
N ALA A 165 4.40 -17.46 3.63
CA ALA A 165 5.82 -17.45 4.00
C ALA A 165 6.67 -16.53 3.10
N LEU A 166 6.20 -16.18 1.90
CA LEU A 166 6.98 -15.35 0.97
C LEU A 166 6.17 -14.16 0.44
N GLN A 167 5.11 -14.39 -0.32
CA GLN A 167 4.49 -13.31 -1.11
C GLN A 167 2.98 -13.36 -1.05
N GLY A 168 2.36 -12.21 -0.81
CA GLY A 168 0.91 -12.04 -0.85
C GLY A 168 0.22 -12.86 0.22
N GLY A 169 0.07 -12.31 1.43
CA GLY A 169 -0.55 -12.98 2.58
C GLY A 169 -2.03 -13.35 2.37
N GLY A 170 -2.69 -12.82 1.34
CA GLY A 170 -3.97 -13.33 0.83
C GLY A 170 -3.82 -13.89 -0.57
N LEU A 171 -3.47 -13.04 -1.53
CA LEU A 171 -3.42 -13.37 -2.96
C LEU A 171 -2.03 -13.19 -3.56
N TYR A 172 -1.71 -14.06 -4.51
CA TYR A 172 -0.61 -13.89 -5.43
C TYR A 172 -1.14 -13.84 -6.87
N ILE A 173 -0.76 -12.81 -7.62
CA ILE A 173 -1.24 -12.58 -8.98
C ILE A 173 -0.05 -12.36 -9.91
N SER A 174 0.14 -13.25 -10.89
CA SER A 174 1.03 -13.01 -12.02
C SER A 174 0.18 -12.84 -13.28
N ASN A 175 0.06 -11.62 -13.78
CA ASN A 175 -0.75 -11.29 -14.94
C ASN A 175 0.11 -10.68 -16.05
N LYS A 176 0.46 -11.49 -17.04
CA LYS A 176 1.30 -11.05 -18.16
C LYS A 176 0.51 -10.36 -19.27
N CYS A 177 -0.69 -10.82 -19.60
CA CYS A 177 -1.39 -10.29 -20.78
C CYS A 177 -2.92 -10.17 -20.60
N GLY A 178 -3.52 -10.81 -19.59
CA GLY A 178 -4.97 -10.92 -19.43
C GLY A 178 -5.58 -9.85 -18.53
N THR A 179 -6.85 -10.01 -18.18
CA THR A 179 -7.56 -9.11 -17.26
C THR A 179 -7.91 -9.82 -15.96
N THR A 180 -7.48 -9.25 -14.83
CA THR A 180 -7.85 -9.68 -13.48
C THR A 180 -8.72 -8.61 -12.83
N ASN A 181 -10.00 -8.90 -12.61
CA ASN A 181 -10.96 -7.98 -12.00
C ASN A 181 -11.34 -8.44 -10.59
N LEU A 182 -10.88 -7.72 -9.57
CA LEU A 182 -11.24 -7.89 -8.16
C LEU A 182 -12.25 -6.80 -7.75
N SER A 183 -13.40 -6.79 -8.43
CA SER A 183 -14.38 -5.69 -8.37
C SER A 183 -15.78 -6.26 -8.11
N PRO A 184 -16.17 -6.39 -6.84
CA PRO A 184 -17.40 -7.09 -6.47
C PRO A 184 -18.63 -6.28 -6.90
N THR A 185 -19.69 -6.98 -7.32
CA THR A 185 -21.00 -6.39 -7.64
C THR A 185 -21.87 -6.33 -6.36
N GLY A 186 -21.54 -5.41 -5.45
CA GLY A 186 -22.30 -5.24 -4.21
C GLY A 186 -21.41 -4.93 -3.01
N THR A 187 -21.35 -5.87 -2.05
CA THR A 187 -20.57 -5.71 -0.81
C THR A 187 -19.08 -5.68 -1.09
N GLN A 188 -18.36 -4.85 -0.34
CA GLN A 188 -16.91 -4.69 -0.45
C GLN A 188 -16.17 -6.03 -0.25
N ASN A 189 -15.11 -6.24 -1.02
CA ASN A 189 -14.14 -7.28 -0.72
C ASN A 189 -13.39 -6.93 0.57
N ILE A 190 -13.03 -7.93 1.35
CA ILE A 190 -12.33 -7.75 2.62
C ILE A 190 -11.08 -8.63 2.65
N PHE A 191 -9.94 -7.99 2.88
CA PHE A 191 -8.68 -8.60 3.25
C PHE A 191 -8.39 -8.17 4.68
N SER A 192 -8.49 -9.08 5.65
CA SER A 192 -8.33 -8.73 7.06
C SER A 192 -7.33 -9.63 7.76
N ASN A 193 -6.38 -9.03 8.46
CA ASN A 193 -5.36 -9.76 9.24
C ASN A 193 -4.57 -10.76 8.38
N CYS A 194 -4.28 -10.40 7.14
CA CYS A 194 -3.46 -11.21 6.26
C CYS A 194 -1.98 -10.82 6.43
N THR A 195 -1.11 -11.82 6.56
CA THR A 195 0.30 -11.60 6.92
C THR A 195 1.26 -12.30 5.98
N THR A 196 2.47 -11.74 5.84
CA THR A 196 3.56 -12.39 5.12
C THR A 196 4.90 -12.21 5.81
N GLN A 197 5.78 -13.20 5.67
CA GLN A 197 7.18 -13.14 6.12
C GLN A 197 8.13 -12.54 5.08
N ASN A 198 7.60 -11.96 4.00
CA ASN A 198 8.39 -11.15 3.08
C ASN A 198 7.52 -10.04 2.46
N ILE A 199 6.97 -10.18 1.25
CA ILE A 199 6.36 -9.04 0.51
C ILE A 199 4.83 -9.12 0.46
N ALA A 200 4.15 -8.01 0.83
CA ALA A 200 2.70 -7.81 0.77
C ALA A 200 1.85 -8.75 1.63
N GLY A 201 1.33 -8.23 2.75
CA GLY A 201 0.42 -8.96 3.64
C GLY A 201 -0.94 -9.27 3.00
N GLY A 202 -1.40 -8.48 2.04
CA GLY A 202 -2.66 -8.69 1.32
C GLY A 202 -2.45 -9.32 -0.06
N ILE A 203 -2.01 -8.51 -1.03
CA ILE A 203 -1.87 -8.90 -2.44
C ILE A 203 -0.45 -8.64 -2.92
N TYR A 204 0.20 -9.68 -3.40
CA TYR A 204 1.38 -9.53 -4.26
C TYR A 204 0.95 -9.66 -5.72
N SER A 205 1.37 -8.71 -6.55
CA SER A 205 1.09 -8.75 -7.99
C SER A 205 2.27 -8.37 -8.88
N GLU A 206 2.35 -9.05 -10.01
CA GLU A 206 3.18 -8.70 -11.16
C GLU A 206 2.27 -8.54 -12.37
N VAL A 207 2.26 -7.34 -12.95
CA VAL A 207 1.44 -7.03 -14.12
C VAL A 207 2.36 -6.56 -15.24
N SER A 208 2.42 -7.29 -16.34
CA SER A 208 3.35 -6.97 -17.44
C SER A 208 2.67 -6.92 -18.80
N SER A 209 3.43 -6.65 -19.87
CA SER A 209 3.04 -6.64 -21.30
C SER A 209 1.72 -5.93 -21.63
N SER A 210 0.57 -6.58 -21.47
CA SER A 210 -0.75 -5.95 -21.65
C SER A 210 -1.73 -6.30 -20.52
N GLY A 211 -1.23 -6.91 -19.46
CA GLY A 211 -1.98 -7.34 -18.30
C GLY A 211 -2.66 -6.17 -17.60
N GLN A 212 -3.85 -6.43 -17.07
CA GLN A 212 -4.66 -5.46 -16.34
C GLN A 212 -5.08 -6.05 -15.00
N LEU A 213 -4.79 -5.34 -13.91
CA LEU A 213 -5.29 -5.66 -12.58
C LEU A 213 -6.19 -4.53 -12.09
N ASN A 214 -7.49 -4.82 -11.95
CA ASN A 214 -8.49 -3.87 -11.50
C ASN A 214 -8.97 -4.29 -10.10
N ILE A 215 -8.88 -3.40 -9.14
CA ILE A 215 -9.32 -3.60 -7.76
C ILE A 215 -10.32 -2.48 -7.45
N ALA A 216 -11.54 -2.84 -7.07
CA ALA A 216 -12.55 -1.87 -6.72
C ALA A 216 -13.25 -2.26 -5.43
N ASN A 217 -13.76 -1.27 -4.68
CA ASN A 217 -14.61 -1.49 -3.52
C ASN A 217 -14.00 -2.52 -2.56
N THR A 218 -12.72 -2.37 -2.21
CA THR A 218 -11.98 -3.35 -1.40
C THR A 218 -11.45 -2.70 -0.14
N VAL A 219 -11.57 -3.40 0.98
CA VAL A 219 -11.01 -3.01 2.28
C VAL A 219 -9.84 -3.92 2.62
N PHE A 220 -8.67 -3.32 2.82
CA PHE A 220 -7.49 -3.94 3.41
C PHE A 220 -7.39 -3.46 4.85
N GLN A 221 -7.48 -4.39 5.79
CA GLN A 221 -7.48 -4.10 7.22
C GLN A 221 -6.44 -4.97 7.92
N ASP A 222 -5.55 -4.35 8.70
CA ASP A 222 -4.54 -5.06 9.50
C ASP A 222 -3.66 -6.01 8.66
N CYS A 223 -3.44 -5.70 7.37
CA CYS A 223 -2.54 -6.46 6.52
C CYS A 223 -1.09 -6.09 6.81
N THR A 224 -0.25 -7.09 7.07
CA THR A 224 1.12 -6.87 7.55
C THR A 224 2.16 -7.65 6.75
N ALA A 225 3.26 -7.00 6.39
CA ALA A 225 4.42 -7.64 5.81
C ALA A 225 5.65 -7.51 6.73
N HIS A 226 6.35 -8.62 6.95
CA HIS A 226 7.59 -8.70 7.72
C HIS A 226 8.77 -8.96 6.78
N MET A 227 9.36 -7.90 6.23
CA MET A 227 10.46 -8.04 5.28
C MET A 227 11.81 -8.15 6.01
N TYR A 228 12.67 -9.09 5.58
CA TYR A 228 13.97 -9.33 6.22
C TYR A 228 15.18 -8.76 5.46
N ASP A 229 15.19 -8.73 4.11
CA ASP A 229 16.38 -8.25 3.36
C ASP A 229 16.12 -7.43 2.08
N THR A 230 14.90 -7.44 1.52
CA THR A 230 14.69 -6.89 0.17
C THR A 230 14.25 -5.44 0.22
N SER A 231 14.67 -4.61 -0.74
CA SER A 231 14.37 -3.16 -0.77
C SER A 231 12.95 -2.78 -1.23
N GLN A 232 12.09 -3.75 -1.54
CA GLN A 232 10.84 -3.54 -2.27
C GLN A 232 9.68 -4.30 -1.64
N GLY A 233 8.66 -3.59 -1.16
CA GLY A 233 7.45 -4.26 -0.68
C GLY A 233 6.52 -3.37 0.10
N GLY A 234 5.21 -3.55 -0.12
CA GLY A 234 4.17 -2.83 0.62
C GLY A 234 3.58 -3.68 1.75
N GLY A 235 3.03 -3.06 2.78
CA GLY A 235 2.43 -3.80 3.91
C GLY A 235 1.17 -4.59 3.53
N ALA A 236 0.31 -4.03 2.68
CA ALA A 236 -0.89 -4.70 2.18
C ALA A 236 -0.76 -5.11 0.71
N LEU A 237 -0.25 -4.23 -0.15
CA LEU A 237 -0.21 -4.46 -1.59
C LEU A 237 1.19 -4.15 -2.14
N HIS A 238 1.73 -5.08 -2.91
CA HIS A 238 2.89 -4.85 -3.77
C HIS A 238 2.48 -5.09 -5.21
N CYS A 239 2.76 -4.15 -6.10
CA CYS A 239 2.59 -4.36 -7.52
C CYS A 239 3.80 -3.90 -8.33
N SER A 240 4.39 -4.84 -9.09
CA SER A 240 5.37 -4.55 -10.14
C SER A 240 4.64 -4.42 -11.48
N ILE A 241 4.85 -3.31 -12.20
CA ILE A 241 4.17 -3.00 -13.47
C ILE A 241 5.20 -2.78 -14.57
N ASN A 242 5.17 -3.63 -15.61
CA ASN A 242 6.07 -3.52 -16.77
C ASN A 242 5.30 -3.66 -18.09
N ASP A 243 4.91 -2.54 -18.69
CA ASP A 243 3.94 -2.42 -19.79
C ASP A 243 2.49 -2.81 -19.41
N GLY A 244 2.25 -3.18 -18.16
CA GLY A 244 0.93 -3.51 -17.63
C GLY A 244 0.15 -2.31 -17.07
N GLN A 245 -1.02 -2.60 -16.50
CA GLN A 245 -1.87 -1.58 -15.90
C GLN A 245 -2.45 -2.06 -14.57
N ILE A 246 -2.46 -1.17 -13.58
CA ILE A 246 -3.19 -1.37 -12.32
C ILE A 246 -4.16 -0.22 -12.08
N SER A 247 -5.40 -0.57 -11.72
CA SER A 247 -6.41 0.38 -11.27
C SER A 247 -6.92 -0.04 -9.90
N ILE A 248 -6.91 0.88 -8.94
CA ILE A 248 -7.48 0.72 -7.61
C ILE A 248 -8.49 1.86 -7.42
N THR A 249 -9.75 1.54 -7.14
CA THR A 249 -10.80 2.57 -6.96
C THR A 249 -11.69 2.29 -5.75
N ASN A 250 -12.20 3.34 -5.11
CA ASN A 250 -13.16 3.26 -4.00
C ASN A 250 -12.74 2.26 -2.90
N SER A 251 -11.46 2.24 -2.57
CA SER A 251 -10.87 1.24 -1.68
C SER A 251 -10.34 1.88 -0.39
N GLN A 252 -10.10 1.07 0.63
CA GLN A 252 -9.69 1.53 1.96
C GLN A 252 -8.53 0.68 2.46
N PHE A 253 -7.50 1.33 2.98
CA PHE A 253 -6.38 0.69 3.66
C PHE A 253 -6.36 1.18 5.11
N THR A 254 -6.51 0.28 6.06
CA THR A 254 -6.61 0.63 7.48
C THR A 254 -5.64 -0.21 8.30
N ARG A 255 -4.74 0.46 9.02
CA ARG A 255 -3.74 -0.18 9.88
C ARG A 255 -2.88 -1.21 9.14
N CYS A 256 -2.62 -0.97 7.85
CA CYS A 256 -1.70 -1.79 7.09
C CYS A 256 -0.27 -1.44 7.47
N GLN A 257 0.58 -2.44 7.63
CA GLN A 257 1.91 -2.27 8.19
C GLN A 257 3.00 -2.97 7.40
N LEU A 258 4.15 -2.32 7.30
CA LEU A 258 5.37 -2.91 6.80
C LEU A 258 6.47 -2.83 7.84
N TYR A 259 6.96 -3.97 8.31
CA TYR A 259 8.23 -4.06 9.04
C TYR A 259 9.37 -4.13 8.03
N GLN A 260 10.32 -3.21 8.13
CA GLN A 260 11.28 -2.92 7.08
C GLN A 260 12.21 -4.09 6.73
N GLY A 261 12.24 -4.41 5.44
CA GLY A 261 13.41 -4.27 4.58
C GLY A 261 13.13 -3.35 3.39
N GLY A 262 11.86 -2.94 3.18
CA GLY A 262 11.38 -2.13 2.06
C GLY A 262 10.58 -0.90 2.48
N CYS A 263 9.66 -0.45 1.62
CA CYS A 263 8.97 0.85 1.75
C CYS A 263 7.48 0.76 1.40
N GLY A 264 6.63 1.59 2.00
CA GLY A 264 5.19 1.55 1.74
C GLY A 264 4.42 0.81 2.82
N GLY A 265 3.91 1.52 3.83
CA GLY A 265 3.18 0.89 4.93
C GLY A 265 1.89 0.19 4.47
N ALA A 266 1.25 0.68 3.40
CA ALA A 266 0.13 -0.02 2.76
C ALA A 266 0.47 -0.51 1.35
N ILE A 267 0.90 0.38 0.46
CA ILE A 267 1.07 0.08 -0.96
C ILE A 267 2.50 0.35 -1.40
N TYR A 268 3.04 -0.57 -2.19
CA TYR A 268 4.25 -0.37 -2.97
C TYR A 268 3.95 -0.58 -4.46
N PHE A 269 4.33 0.41 -5.28
CA PHE A 269 4.29 0.33 -6.73
C PHE A 269 5.71 0.40 -7.31
N ASN A 270 6.04 -0.51 -8.23
CA ASN A 270 7.25 -0.44 -9.05
C ASN A 270 6.87 -0.32 -10.52
N ARG A 271 6.95 0.89 -11.04
CA ARG A 271 6.66 1.23 -12.44
C ARG A 271 7.94 1.11 -13.27
N GLN A 272 8.00 0.13 -14.18
CA GLN A 272 9.22 -0.26 -14.90
C GLN A 272 9.27 0.22 -16.35
N SER A 273 8.15 0.65 -16.94
CA SER A 273 8.09 1.12 -18.33
C SER A 273 7.21 2.36 -18.50
N ALA A 274 7.44 3.13 -19.56
CA ALA A 274 6.72 4.38 -19.84
C ALA A 274 5.24 4.15 -20.19
N THR A 275 4.92 2.95 -20.67
CA THR A 275 3.57 2.47 -21.00
C THR A 275 2.84 1.87 -19.79
N SER A 276 3.54 1.71 -18.66
CA SER A 276 2.95 1.17 -17.43
C SER A 276 2.03 2.21 -16.81
N ASN A 277 0.80 1.82 -16.48
CA ASN A 277 -0.22 2.73 -15.97
C ASN A 277 -0.59 2.40 -14.53
N ILE A 278 -0.66 3.44 -13.70
CA ILE A 278 -1.13 3.36 -12.32
C ILE A 278 -2.30 4.30 -12.15
N SER A 279 -3.47 3.76 -11.79
CA SER A 279 -4.64 4.51 -11.36
C SER A 279 -5.00 4.13 -9.92
N LEU A 280 -5.06 5.12 -9.04
CA LEU A 280 -5.44 4.99 -7.63
C LEU A 280 -6.42 6.12 -7.32
N THR A 281 -7.72 5.82 -7.27
CA THR A 281 -8.76 6.84 -7.20
C THR A 281 -9.68 6.62 -6.01
N SER A 282 -10.16 7.71 -5.41
CA SER A 282 -11.15 7.66 -4.32
C SER A 282 -10.78 6.66 -3.22
N THR A 283 -9.48 6.59 -2.88
CA THR A 283 -8.93 5.59 -1.96
C THR A 283 -8.45 6.26 -0.68
N SER A 284 -8.77 5.64 0.46
CA SER A 284 -8.40 6.16 1.78
C SER A 284 -7.33 5.31 2.46
N PHE A 285 -6.49 5.98 3.24
CA PHE A 285 -5.44 5.38 4.06
C PHE A 285 -5.58 5.88 5.48
N THR A 286 -5.75 4.97 6.44
CA THR A 286 -5.91 5.28 7.85
C THR A 286 -4.93 4.47 8.69
N ASP A 287 -4.09 5.15 9.45
CA ASP A 287 -3.12 4.54 10.37
C ASP A 287 -2.17 3.52 9.71
N CYS A 288 -1.85 3.70 8.42
CA CYS A 288 -0.90 2.86 7.71
C CYS A 288 0.54 3.26 8.07
N LYS A 289 1.42 2.28 8.31
CA LYS A 289 2.76 2.57 8.84
C LYS A 289 3.87 1.72 8.24
N THR A 290 5.04 2.32 8.08
CA THR A 290 6.31 1.56 8.07
C THR A 290 6.87 1.52 9.49
N LEU A 291 7.51 0.41 9.86
CA LEU A 291 8.02 0.14 11.20
C LEU A 291 9.45 -0.39 11.13
N TYR A 292 10.30 0.01 12.07
CA TYR A 292 11.68 -0.47 12.12
C TYR A 292 11.73 -1.97 12.32
N ASN A 293 12.54 -2.63 11.48
CA ASN A 293 13.00 -3.98 11.74
C ASN A 293 14.30 -3.89 12.56
N SER A 294 14.40 -4.68 13.63
CA SER A 294 15.60 -4.75 14.47
C SER A 294 16.85 -5.14 13.70
N SER A 295 16.71 -5.85 12.58
CA SER A 295 17.82 -6.35 11.78
C SER A 295 18.25 -5.42 10.65
N ASN A 296 17.38 -4.52 10.19
CA ASN A 296 17.66 -3.61 9.09
C ASN A 296 16.85 -2.31 9.20
N GLN A 297 17.54 -1.17 9.37
CA GLN A 297 16.94 0.16 9.56
C GLN A 297 17.30 1.12 8.42
N THR A 298 17.64 0.59 7.24
CA THR A 298 18.03 1.40 6.09
C THR A 298 16.81 1.85 5.27
N PHE A 299 15.60 1.34 5.53
CA PHE A 299 14.41 1.71 4.77
C PHE A 299 13.32 2.36 5.63
N GLY A 300 12.12 2.51 5.06
CA GLY A 300 10.94 2.86 5.83
C GLY A 300 10.24 4.16 5.44
N TRP A 301 10.36 4.62 4.20
CA TRP A 301 9.53 5.73 3.70
C TRP A 301 8.17 5.28 3.20
N GLY A 302 7.28 6.24 2.95
CA GLY A 302 5.96 5.98 2.38
C GLY A 302 5.04 5.33 3.42
N GLY A 303 4.63 6.06 4.45
CA GLY A 303 3.80 5.50 5.51
C GLY A 303 2.50 4.86 4.98
N ALA A 304 1.93 5.43 3.91
CA ALA A 304 0.87 4.78 3.16
C ALA A 304 1.36 4.20 1.82
N VAL A 305 1.91 5.03 0.94
CA VAL A 305 2.25 4.65 -0.44
C VAL A 305 3.73 4.93 -0.72
N TYR A 306 4.40 3.94 -1.30
CA TYR A 306 5.70 4.11 -1.94
C TYR A 306 5.59 3.85 -3.43
N LEU A 307 6.13 4.76 -4.25
CA LEU A 307 6.12 4.66 -5.70
C LEU A 307 7.55 4.75 -6.24
N GLN A 308 8.03 3.66 -6.85
CA GLN A 308 9.27 3.63 -7.60
C GLN A 308 8.98 3.81 -9.09
N ILE A 309 9.61 4.82 -9.69
CA ILE A 309 9.52 5.17 -11.11
C ILE A 309 10.88 4.89 -11.76
N ASN A 310 10.97 3.76 -12.46
CA ASN A 310 12.19 3.30 -13.15
C ASN A 310 12.20 3.69 -14.63
N VAL A 311 11.74 4.91 -14.94
CA VAL A 311 11.81 5.50 -16.29
C VAL A 311 12.34 6.92 -16.21
N SER A 312 12.89 7.43 -17.30
CA SER A 312 13.42 8.79 -17.36
C SER A 312 12.35 9.85 -17.03
N SER A 313 12.78 10.96 -16.42
CA SER A 313 11.95 12.12 -16.14
C SER A 313 11.46 12.73 -17.46
N GLY A 314 10.14 12.86 -17.63
CA GLY A 314 9.54 13.50 -18.81
C GLY A 314 8.34 12.81 -19.47
N SER A 315 7.56 11.98 -18.76
CA SER A 315 6.30 11.41 -19.30
C SER A 315 5.36 10.92 -18.18
N LEU A 316 5.19 11.70 -17.11
CA LEU A 316 4.02 11.50 -16.25
C LEU A 316 2.84 12.24 -16.87
N THR A 317 1.83 11.49 -17.25
CA THR A 317 0.58 11.96 -17.86
C THR A 317 -0.58 11.40 -17.05
N SER A 318 -1.78 11.91 -17.29
CA SER A 318 -3.01 11.34 -16.69
C SER A 318 -3.27 9.88 -17.10
N THR A 319 -2.63 9.39 -18.16
CA THR A 319 -2.71 7.98 -18.57
C THR A 319 -1.70 7.11 -17.84
N SER A 320 -0.48 7.62 -17.56
CA SER A 320 0.57 6.83 -16.93
C SER A 320 0.50 6.85 -15.40
N LEU A 321 0.01 7.93 -14.79
CA LEU A 321 -0.17 8.06 -13.35
C LEU A 321 -1.39 8.91 -13.03
N GLN A 322 -2.33 8.34 -12.29
CA GLN A 322 -3.48 9.07 -11.77
C GLN A 322 -3.79 8.61 -10.34
N MET A 323 -3.45 9.44 -9.36
CA MET A 323 -3.61 9.20 -7.93
C MET A 323 -4.54 10.27 -7.32
N THR A 324 -5.83 10.23 -7.61
CA THR A 324 -6.76 11.34 -7.35
C THR A 324 -7.84 11.03 -6.32
N GLY A 325 -8.29 12.07 -5.61
CA GLY A 325 -9.33 11.93 -4.58
C GLY A 325 -8.87 11.08 -3.39
N LEU A 326 -7.56 11.09 -3.09
CA LEU A 326 -7.00 10.33 -1.98
C LEU A 326 -7.36 10.96 -0.63
N SER A 327 -7.32 10.18 0.44
CA SER A 327 -7.40 10.69 1.81
C SER A 327 -6.44 9.95 2.72
N PHE A 328 -5.80 10.68 3.63
CA PHE A 328 -4.81 10.16 4.55
C PHE A 328 -5.12 10.62 5.97
N SER A 329 -5.09 9.70 6.92
CA SER A 329 -5.26 9.99 8.35
C SER A 329 -4.31 9.10 9.16
N GLY A 330 -3.49 9.68 10.03
CA GLY A 330 -2.63 8.91 10.94
C GLY A 330 -1.54 8.05 10.29
N CYS A 331 -1.32 8.18 8.97
CA CYS A 331 -0.25 7.47 8.28
C CYS A 331 1.13 7.99 8.71
N GLU A 332 2.08 7.10 8.88
CA GLU A 332 3.39 7.42 9.47
C GLU A 332 4.50 6.62 8.83
N SER A 333 5.58 7.31 8.46
CA SER A 333 6.84 6.66 8.19
C SER A 333 7.64 6.60 9.49
N CYS A 334 8.22 5.44 9.81
CA CYS A 334 9.18 5.28 10.91
C CYS A 334 10.40 6.23 10.88
N VAL A 335 10.78 6.75 9.70
CA VAL A 335 11.86 7.74 9.57
C VAL A 335 11.35 9.18 9.72
N GLY A 336 10.04 9.36 9.87
CA GLY A 336 9.37 10.65 10.08
C GLY A 336 9.11 11.47 8.82
N ILE A 337 9.45 10.95 7.63
CA ILE A 337 9.28 11.65 6.34
C ILE A 337 8.66 10.76 5.26
N GLY A 338 7.92 11.36 4.33
CA GLY A 338 7.10 10.62 3.38
C GLY A 338 5.98 9.87 4.09
N ASN A 339 5.35 10.51 5.09
CA ASN A 339 4.34 9.86 5.95
C ASN A 339 3.12 9.38 5.14
N ASN A 340 2.76 10.09 4.08
CA ASN A 340 1.70 9.66 3.17
C ASN A 340 2.31 8.98 1.94
N ILE A 341 3.04 9.74 1.13
CA ILE A 341 3.59 9.28 -0.15
C ILE A 341 5.09 9.55 -0.20
N HIS A 342 5.86 8.56 -0.66
CA HIS A 342 7.25 8.75 -1.02
C HIS A 342 7.52 8.23 -2.44
N ILE A 343 8.25 9.02 -3.23
CA ILE A 343 8.51 8.72 -4.64
C ILE A 343 10.01 8.63 -4.92
N LEU A 344 10.44 7.47 -5.44
CA LEU A 344 11.76 7.27 -6.03
C LEU A 344 11.66 7.52 -7.54
N SER A 345 12.38 8.52 -8.05
CA SER A 345 12.31 8.95 -9.46
C SER A 345 13.67 9.43 -9.97
N SER A 346 13.86 9.61 -11.28
CA SER A 346 15.13 10.13 -11.80
C SER A 346 15.42 11.58 -11.37
N ASP A 347 14.38 12.38 -11.18
CA ASP A 347 14.44 13.77 -10.74
C ASP A 347 13.17 14.11 -9.95
N THR A 348 13.33 14.29 -8.64
CA THR A 348 12.25 14.56 -7.69
C THR A 348 11.57 15.90 -7.98
N GLN A 349 12.33 16.94 -8.34
CA GLN A 349 11.80 18.28 -8.60
C GLN A 349 10.97 18.28 -9.88
N SER A 350 11.51 17.73 -10.96
CA SER A 350 10.78 17.60 -12.24
C SER A 350 9.53 16.73 -12.09
N THR A 351 9.63 15.65 -11.32
CA THR A 351 8.49 14.76 -11.01
C THR A 351 7.38 15.52 -10.27
N GLY A 352 7.71 16.28 -9.23
CA GLY A 352 6.76 17.12 -8.51
C GLY A 352 6.10 18.18 -9.39
N GLN A 353 6.87 18.79 -10.30
CA GLN A 353 6.36 19.77 -11.25
C GLN A 353 5.31 19.16 -12.19
N GLN A 354 5.61 18.00 -12.78
CA GLN A 354 4.68 17.28 -13.66
C GLN A 354 3.39 16.87 -12.91
N ILE A 355 3.53 16.41 -11.66
CA ILE A 355 2.39 16.06 -10.81
C ILE A 355 1.48 17.26 -10.61
N LYS A 356 2.03 18.44 -10.31
CA LYS A 356 1.21 19.66 -10.16
C LYS A 356 0.62 20.11 -11.49
N ASP A 357 1.38 20.14 -12.58
CA ASP A 357 0.93 20.68 -13.86
C ASP A 357 -0.21 19.88 -14.46
N SER A 358 -0.23 18.56 -14.25
CA SER A 358 -1.29 17.67 -14.71
C SER A 358 -2.25 17.18 -13.62
N SER A 359 -2.14 17.72 -12.39
CA SER A 359 -2.95 17.32 -11.22
C SER A 359 -2.97 15.79 -10.99
N LEU A 360 -1.82 15.14 -11.14
CA LEU A 360 -1.71 13.68 -11.12
C LEU A 360 -1.89 13.08 -9.73
N ILE A 361 -1.62 13.86 -8.67
CA ILE A 361 -1.87 13.48 -7.29
C ILE A 361 -2.80 14.52 -6.66
N THR A 362 -3.98 14.11 -6.18
CA THR A 362 -4.90 15.01 -5.47
C THR A 362 -5.43 14.37 -4.19
N VAL A 363 -5.68 15.22 -3.19
CA VAL A 363 -6.16 14.81 -1.86
C VAL A 363 -7.48 15.50 -1.59
N SER A 364 -8.49 14.72 -1.23
CA SER A 364 -9.84 15.18 -0.95
C SER A 364 -9.84 16.22 0.18
N GLY A 365 -10.37 17.41 -0.09
CA GLY A 365 -10.44 18.52 0.87
C GLY A 365 -9.16 19.33 1.03
N VAL A 366 -8.10 19.07 0.24
CA VAL A 366 -6.84 19.83 0.28
C VAL A 366 -6.64 20.59 -1.03
N ASN A 367 -6.75 21.92 -0.97
CA ASN A 367 -6.67 22.79 -2.16
C ASN A 367 -5.27 23.37 -2.41
N ASP A 368 -4.39 23.31 -1.41
CA ASP A 368 -3.05 23.94 -1.40
C ASP A 368 -1.91 22.92 -1.29
N LEU A 369 -2.18 21.66 -1.66
CA LEU A 369 -1.26 20.52 -1.53
C LEU A 369 0.15 20.84 -2.06
N TYR A 370 0.23 21.48 -3.23
CA TYR A 370 1.49 21.73 -3.92
C TYR A 370 2.24 22.95 -3.40
N THR A 371 1.56 23.90 -2.75
CA THR A 371 2.12 25.21 -2.42
C THR A 371 2.36 25.40 -0.92
N ASN A 372 1.76 24.58 -0.07
CA ASN A 372 1.87 24.70 1.37
C ASN A 372 2.96 23.77 1.95
N ALA A 373 4.01 24.36 2.52
CA ALA A 373 5.12 23.63 3.15
C ALA A 373 4.70 22.77 4.36
N ASN A 374 3.48 22.93 4.88
CA ASN A 374 2.95 22.04 5.93
C ASN A 374 2.89 20.57 5.50
N TYR A 375 2.82 20.30 4.20
CA TYR A 375 2.80 18.95 3.65
C TYR A 375 4.19 18.44 3.26
N ALA A 376 5.26 19.21 3.50
CA ALA A 376 6.60 18.89 3.02
C ALA A 376 7.04 17.47 3.41
N TYR A 377 6.82 17.06 4.66
CA TYR A 377 7.19 15.73 5.15
C TYR A 377 6.13 14.65 4.94
N ASP A 378 4.95 15.01 4.44
CA ASP A 378 3.92 14.03 4.08
C ASP A 378 4.14 13.50 2.65
N TYR A 379 4.71 14.32 1.76
CA TYR A 379 4.97 14.00 0.34
C TYR A 379 6.44 14.28 -0.02
N MET A 380 7.23 13.22 -0.05
CA MET A 380 8.69 13.29 -0.24
C MET A 380 9.13 12.52 -1.47
N GLY A 381 10.36 12.75 -1.91
CA GLY A 381 11.02 11.92 -2.90
C GLY A 381 12.52 11.83 -2.74
N ILE A 382 13.12 10.99 -3.57
CA ILE A 382 14.57 10.82 -3.72
C ILE A 382 14.92 10.52 -5.18
N ASN A 383 16.08 11.02 -5.60
CA ASN A 383 16.58 10.77 -6.95
C ASN A 383 17.21 9.37 -7.06
N ASN A 384 16.96 8.67 -8.18
CA ASN A 384 17.47 7.32 -8.46
C ASN A 384 18.99 7.23 -8.34
N ASN A 385 19.72 8.24 -8.82
CA ASN A 385 21.19 8.24 -8.76
C ASN A 385 21.69 8.32 -7.32
N THR A 386 21.03 9.11 -6.47
CA THR A 386 21.34 9.21 -5.03
C THR A 386 21.02 7.91 -4.30
N ALA A 387 19.87 7.30 -4.62
CA ALA A 387 19.42 6.04 -4.05
C ALA A 387 20.27 4.84 -4.51
N ALA A 388 20.75 4.82 -5.76
CA ALA A 388 21.60 3.74 -6.28
C ALA A 388 22.96 3.70 -5.56
N GLY A 389 23.53 4.87 -5.25
CA GLY A 389 24.76 4.97 -4.46
C GLY A 389 24.56 4.71 -2.97
N ASN A 390 23.31 4.76 -2.47
CA ASN A 390 22.97 4.60 -1.06
C ASN A 390 21.62 3.85 -0.93
N VAL A 391 21.62 2.57 -1.30
CA VAL A 391 20.39 1.77 -1.35
C VAL A 391 19.75 1.74 0.03
N GLY A 392 18.55 2.27 0.12
CA GLY A 392 17.91 2.49 1.41
C GLY A 392 18.67 3.51 2.27
N THR A 393 18.82 4.76 1.85
CA THR A 393 19.45 5.77 2.72
C THR A 393 18.40 6.48 3.56
N THR A 394 18.46 6.38 4.89
CA THR A 394 17.60 7.16 5.81
C THR A 394 18.13 8.56 6.09
N ASN A 395 19.22 8.97 5.43
CA ASN A 395 19.75 10.31 5.56
C ASN A 395 18.78 11.33 4.95
N LEU A 396 18.21 12.17 5.81
CA LEU A 396 17.22 13.18 5.44
C LEU A 396 17.72 14.16 4.37
N ASP A 397 19.03 14.42 4.29
CA ASP A 397 19.62 15.34 3.30
C ASP A 397 19.56 14.79 1.87
N ASN A 398 19.40 13.46 1.71
CA ASN A 398 19.25 12.82 0.40
C ASN A 398 17.79 12.85 -0.11
N HIS A 399 16.85 13.27 0.72
CA HIS A 399 15.44 13.35 0.40
C HIS A 399 14.98 14.81 0.29
N ALA A 400 14.03 15.06 -0.60
CA ALA A 400 13.44 16.38 -0.77
C ALA A 400 11.92 16.31 -0.74
N PRO A 401 11.22 17.34 -0.24
CA PRO A 401 9.79 17.47 -0.46
C PRO A 401 9.48 17.48 -1.95
N LEU A 402 8.44 16.75 -2.34
CA LEU A 402 8.09 16.56 -3.74
C LEU A 402 7.76 17.88 -4.45
N PHE A 403 7.18 18.85 -3.73
CA PHE A 403 6.72 20.12 -4.28
C PHE A 403 7.54 21.33 -3.78
N GLU A 404 8.78 21.11 -3.31
CA GLU A 404 9.62 22.17 -2.73
C GLU A 404 9.70 23.43 -3.62
N GLN A 405 9.85 23.24 -4.93
CA GLN A 405 9.96 24.31 -5.92
C GLN A 405 8.68 25.13 -6.10
N LEU A 406 7.55 24.67 -5.58
CA LEU A 406 6.23 25.29 -5.71
C LEU A 406 5.75 25.94 -4.40
N PHE A 407 6.49 25.78 -3.30
CA PHE A 407 6.10 26.35 -2.02
C PHE A 407 6.07 27.88 -2.09
N THR A 408 4.98 28.49 -1.63
CA THR A 408 4.86 29.95 -1.55
C THR A 408 5.50 30.52 -0.28
N LEU A 409 5.75 29.67 0.71
CA LEU A 409 6.41 29.99 1.96
C LEU A 409 7.15 28.75 2.45
N VAL A 410 8.44 28.88 2.79
CA VAL A 410 9.27 27.76 3.28
C VAL A 410 9.28 27.63 4.80
N VAL A 411 8.68 28.60 5.49
CA VAL A 411 8.55 28.64 6.96
C VAL A 411 7.06 28.69 7.32
N PRO A 412 6.47 27.62 7.87
CA PRO A 412 5.08 27.61 8.28
C PRO A 412 4.69 28.77 9.19
N ASN A 413 3.50 29.34 8.98
CA ASN A 413 2.93 30.37 9.83
C ASN A 413 1.46 30.01 10.15
N PRO A 414 1.12 29.68 11.41
CA PRO A 414 1.99 29.67 12.59
C PRO A 414 3.06 28.57 12.55
N SER A 415 4.17 28.81 13.23
CA SER A 415 5.24 27.83 13.50
C SER A 415 5.11 27.28 14.92
N TYR A 416 4.96 25.98 15.05
CA TYR A 416 4.86 25.27 16.32
C TYR A 416 6.25 24.88 16.84
N ILE A 417 6.48 25.14 18.13
CA ILE A 417 7.73 24.86 18.82
C ILE A 417 7.49 23.80 19.91
N ASP A 418 8.34 22.79 19.93
CA ASP A 418 8.36 21.75 20.94
C ASP A 418 9.80 21.42 21.28
N ALA A 419 10.34 21.98 22.36
CA ALA A 419 11.72 21.73 22.75
C ALA A 419 11.97 20.31 23.27
N THR A 420 10.90 19.57 23.58
CA THR A 420 10.99 18.18 24.04
C THR A 420 11.09 17.23 22.85
N ASN A 421 10.15 17.32 21.91
CA ASN A 421 10.00 16.34 20.82
C ASN A 421 10.24 16.91 19.41
N GLY A 422 10.33 18.22 19.26
CA GLY A 422 10.54 18.88 17.97
C GLY A 422 11.94 18.66 17.42
N GLN A 423 12.09 18.95 16.12
CA GLN A 423 13.37 18.85 15.40
C GLN A 423 13.63 20.10 14.57
N ASP A 424 14.87 20.57 14.57
CA ASP A 424 15.32 21.73 13.78
C ASP A 424 15.70 21.29 12.37
N ILE A 425 14.69 20.88 11.60
CA ILE A 425 14.81 20.44 10.20
C ILE A 425 14.29 21.52 9.24
N LYS A 426 14.72 21.46 7.97
CA LYS A 426 14.50 22.50 6.94
C LYS A 426 13.09 23.12 6.96
N TYR A 427 12.05 22.29 6.99
CA TYR A 427 10.63 22.69 6.98
C TYR A 427 9.92 22.41 8.31
N CYS A 428 10.63 22.44 9.44
CA CYS A 428 9.97 22.35 10.74
C CYS A 428 9.02 23.54 10.96
N GLY A 429 8.10 23.39 11.91
CA GLY A 429 7.09 24.40 12.21
C GLY A 429 5.65 23.96 11.98
N PRO A 430 5.28 23.03 11.07
CA PRO A 430 3.92 22.53 11.02
C PRO A 430 3.60 21.77 12.31
N LEU A 431 2.31 21.65 12.65
CA LEU A 431 1.89 20.95 13.87
C LEU A 431 2.43 19.52 13.96
N LYS A 432 2.53 18.82 12.81
CA LYS A 432 3.07 17.46 12.71
C LYS A 432 4.61 17.37 12.75
N ALA A 433 5.30 18.46 12.43
CA ALA A 433 6.77 18.51 12.32
C ALA A 433 7.30 19.76 13.02
N LYS A 434 7.06 19.86 14.32
CA LYS A 434 7.36 21.05 15.13
C LYS A 434 8.86 21.33 15.17
N CYS A 435 9.25 22.60 15.18
CA CYS A 435 10.65 22.98 15.41
C CYS A 435 11.05 22.71 16.87
N LYS A 436 12.33 22.46 17.12
CA LYS A 436 12.84 22.28 18.48
C LYS A 436 13.10 23.62 19.16
N LYS A 437 13.67 24.57 18.41
CA LYS A 437 14.09 25.87 18.94
C LYS A 437 13.31 27.02 18.32
N ILE A 438 13.07 28.04 19.13
CA ILE A 438 12.54 29.33 18.68
C ILE A 438 13.55 30.00 17.76
N THR A 439 14.82 30.04 18.15
CA THR A 439 15.91 30.66 17.37
C THR A 439 15.97 30.10 15.95
N PHE A 440 15.96 28.78 15.81
CA PHE A 440 15.92 28.14 14.50
C PHE A 440 14.67 28.54 13.68
N ALA A 441 13.49 28.61 14.31
CA ALA A 441 12.28 28.96 13.59
C ALA A 441 12.29 30.39 13.02
N ILE A 442 12.88 31.35 13.73
CA ILE A 442 12.88 32.77 13.36
C ILE A 442 14.08 33.20 12.49
N ASP A 443 15.22 32.50 12.60
CA ASP A 443 16.43 32.84 11.85
C ASP A 443 16.46 32.21 10.45
N ARG A 444 15.44 31.44 10.09
CA ARG A 444 15.34 30.79 8.78
C ARG A 444 15.10 31.79 7.67
N ASN A 445 15.74 31.52 6.52
CA ASN A 445 15.37 32.16 5.28
C ASN A 445 13.93 31.75 4.90
N THR A 446 13.03 32.73 4.83
CA THR A 446 11.62 32.51 4.47
C THR A 446 11.36 32.63 2.97
N ALA A 447 12.37 33.00 2.18
CA ALA A 447 12.24 33.14 0.75
C ALA A 447 12.06 31.76 0.09
N PRO A 448 10.95 31.54 -0.63
CA PRO A 448 10.77 30.32 -1.42
C PRO A 448 11.68 30.31 -2.66
N GLN A 449 11.88 29.13 -3.24
CA GLN A 449 12.63 29.00 -4.49
C GLN A 449 11.93 29.71 -5.66
N THR A 450 10.60 29.68 -5.67
CA THR A 450 9.77 30.42 -6.63
C THR A 450 8.74 31.25 -5.89
N GLY A 451 8.49 32.48 -6.35
CA GLY A 451 7.55 33.40 -5.72
C GLY A 451 8.21 34.64 -5.12
N SER A 452 7.43 35.42 -4.37
CA SER A 452 7.88 36.64 -3.71
C SER A 452 8.21 36.34 -2.26
N ALA A 453 9.23 37.03 -1.72
CA ALA A 453 9.48 37.01 -0.29
C ALA A 453 8.22 37.45 0.49
N PRO A 454 8.00 36.94 1.71
CA PRO A 454 6.89 37.39 2.53
C PRO A 454 6.93 38.90 2.70
N SER A 455 5.76 39.55 2.66
CA SER A 455 5.66 40.97 2.99
C SER A 455 6.22 41.20 4.39
N MET A 456 6.99 42.28 4.60
CA MET A 456 7.45 42.66 5.93
C MET A 456 6.28 42.87 6.92
N ASP A 457 5.07 43.15 6.43
CA ASP A 457 3.86 43.29 7.26
C ASP A 457 3.26 41.96 7.73
N THR A 458 3.87 40.82 7.38
CA THR A 458 3.41 39.50 7.81
C THR A 458 3.65 39.33 9.31
N LYS A 459 2.58 39.12 10.07
CA LYS A 459 2.65 38.71 11.48
C LYS A 459 3.12 37.25 11.54
N PHE A 460 4.31 37.03 12.10
CA PHE A 460 4.84 35.68 12.29
C PHE A 460 4.44 35.14 13.65
N GLU A 461 3.67 34.05 13.67
CA GLU A 461 3.13 33.47 14.89
C GLU A 461 3.91 32.22 15.31
N LEU A 462 4.39 32.20 16.56
CA LEU A 462 5.06 31.09 17.20
C LEU A 462 4.16 30.50 18.28
N ILE A 463 3.89 29.20 18.19
CA ILE A 463 3.03 28.47 19.13
C ILE A 463 3.87 27.48 19.92
N LEU A 464 4.05 27.76 21.21
CA LEU A 464 4.80 26.92 22.14
C LEU A 464 3.92 25.77 22.64
N THR A 465 4.33 24.54 22.34
CA THR A 465 3.64 23.33 22.82
C THR A 465 4.31 22.73 24.06
N THR A 466 5.60 22.99 24.24
CA THR A 466 6.35 22.69 25.46
C THR A 466 7.21 23.90 25.84
N THR A 467 7.76 23.89 27.06
CA THR A 467 8.65 24.97 27.52
C THR A 467 9.93 24.93 26.68
N PRO A 468 10.31 26.02 25.98
CA PRO A 468 11.47 26.06 25.08
C PRO A 468 12.81 26.03 25.83
N SER A 469 13.08 24.96 26.56
CA SER A 469 14.28 24.78 27.38
C SER A 469 15.58 24.71 26.57
N SER A 470 15.46 24.46 25.25
CA SER A 470 16.58 24.43 24.32
C SER A 470 17.05 25.83 23.88
N ASP A 471 16.32 26.89 24.23
CA ASP A 471 16.65 28.28 23.93
C ASP A 471 17.13 29.00 25.20
N SER A 472 18.45 29.01 25.46
CA SER A 472 19.04 29.58 26.68
C SER A 472 19.45 31.06 26.56
N ASN A 473 19.55 31.59 25.35
CA ASN A 473 19.98 32.97 25.06
C ASN A 473 19.19 33.56 23.87
N LEU A 474 17.85 33.49 23.93
CA LEU A 474 17.00 33.99 22.86
C LEU A 474 17.19 35.50 22.66
N LYS A 475 17.77 35.89 21.53
CA LYS A 475 17.86 37.29 21.10
C LYS A 475 16.82 37.52 20.01
N ILE A 476 15.68 38.12 20.35
CA ILE A 476 14.68 38.53 19.37
C ILE A 476 15.02 39.96 18.94
N SER A 477 15.76 40.13 17.85
CA SER A 477 15.94 41.44 17.20
C SER A 477 14.92 41.61 16.09
N LEU A 478 14.06 42.64 16.17
CA LEU A 478 13.15 43.03 15.06
C LEU A 478 13.78 44.16 14.22
N PRO A 479 13.59 44.17 12.88
CA PRO A 479 12.96 43.15 12.05
C PRO A 479 14.02 42.27 11.38
N THR A 480 13.76 40.96 11.34
CA THR A 480 14.42 40.09 10.36
C THR A 480 14.05 40.59 8.96
N THR A 481 14.79 40.20 7.92
CA THR A 481 14.56 40.64 6.54
C THR A 481 13.10 40.53 6.05
N TYR A 482 12.26 39.74 6.74
CA TYR A 482 10.92 39.36 6.28
C TYR A 482 9.77 39.57 7.28
N HIS A 483 10.03 40.01 8.53
CA HIS A 483 8.98 40.12 9.56
C HIS A 483 9.10 41.39 10.43
N ASN A 484 8.05 42.21 10.43
CA ASN A 484 7.92 43.36 11.32
C ASN A 484 7.35 42.99 12.70
N TYR A 485 6.64 41.86 12.81
CA TYR A 485 5.92 41.47 14.03
C TYR A 485 6.07 39.97 14.30
N ILE A 486 6.53 39.63 15.50
CA ILE A 486 6.54 38.24 16.00
C ILE A 486 5.59 38.16 17.19
N THR A 487 4.65 37.21 17.15
CA THR A 487 3.82 36.86 18.30
C THR A 487 4.23 35.49 18.80
N ILE A 488 4.48 35.37 20.11
CA ILE A 488 4.78 34.08 20.74
C ILE A 488 3.69 33.80 21.76
N GLN A 489 3.05 32.63 21.66
CA GLN A 489 1.97 32.23 22.54
C GLN A 489 2.02 30.74 22.87
N SER A 490 1.38 30.32 23.95
CA SER A 490 1.22 28.89 24.26
C SER A 490 0.12 28.27 23.40
N ILE A 491 0.21 26.97 23.12
CA ILE A 491 -0.86 26.26 22.44
C ILE A 491 -2.17 26.33 23.24
N GLY A 492 -3.28 26.56 22.53
CA GLY A 492 -4.59 26.74 23.15
C GLY A 492 -4.81 28.11 23.81
N TYR A 493 -3.90 29.08 23.62
CA TYR A 493 -4.09 30.45 24.09
C TYR A 493 -5.42 31.03 23.57
N VAL A 494 -6.21 31.57 24.50
CA VAL A 494 -7.41 32.36 24.23
C VAL A 494 -7.28 33.66 25.02
N SER A 495 -7.48 34.80 24.35
CA SER A 495 -7.38 36.12 24.99
C SER A 495 -8.30 36.20 26.22
N GLY A 496 -7.74 36.56 27.38
CA GLY A 496 -8.47 36.64 28.66
C GLY A 496 -8.86 35.29 29.29
N GLY A 497 -8.53 34.17 28.65
CA GLY A 497 -8.78 32.83 29.18
C GLY A 497 -7.69 32.35 30.15
N THR A 498 -8.03 31.34 30.97
CA THR A 498 -7.09 30.69 31.90
C THR A 498 -6.98 29.18 31.71
N GLY A 499 -7.79 28.59 30.82
CA GLY A 499 -7.91 27.14 30.63
C GLY A 499 -6.83 26.48 29.77
N TYR A 500 -5.63 27.06 29.67
CA TYR A 500 -4.53 26.53 28.85
C TYR A 500 -3.22 26.48 29.65
N THR A 501 -2.33 25.57 29.27
CA THR A 501 -1.01 25.44 29.88
C THR A 501 -0.09 26.57 29.42
N LYS A 502 0.28 27.46 30.33
CA LYS A 502 1.24 28.54 30.05
C LYS A 502 2.66 27.99 29.92
N GLN A 503 3.31 28.27 28.80
CA GLN A 503 4.72 27.98 28.57
C GLN A 503 5.56 29.23 28.85
N LYS A 504 6.64 29.09 29.61
CA LYS A 504 7.56 30.18 29.94
C LYS A 504 8.75 30.21 28.98
N ILE A 505 9.24 31.38 28.61
CA ILE A 505 10.56 31.55 27.98
C ILE A 505 11.53 31.97 29.07
N SER A 506 12.58 31.19 29.29
CA SER A 506 13.61 31.49 30.28
C SER A 506 14.59 32.51 29.69
N SER A 507 14.97 33.54 30.47
CA SER A 507 15.96 34.53 30.05
C SER A 507 17.18 34.47 30.98
N SER A 508 18.39 34.61 30.42
CA SER A 508 19.64 34.65 31.20
C SER A 508 19.89 36.02 31.86
N SER A 509 19.18 37.06 31.45
CA SER A 509 19.38 38.45 31.89
C SER A 509 18.32 39.00 32.86
N ASN A 510 17.22 38.28 33.10
CA ASN A 510 16.19 38.65 34.08
C ASN A 510 15.66 37.40 34.79
N THR A 511 15.47 37.51 36.10
CA THR A 511 14.85 36.47 36.96
C THR A 511 13.35 36.27 36.68
N ASN A 512 12.73 37.18 35.92
CA ASN A 512 11.33 37.10 35.48
C ASN A 512 11.26 36.57 34.04
N SER A 513 10.41 35.57 33.79
CA SER A 513 10.13 35.05 32.45
C SER A 513 9.42 36.09 31.58
N LEU A 514 9.58 36.00 30.25
CA LEU A 514 8.90 36.89 29.28
C LEU A 514 7.36 36.76 29.34
N PHE A 515 6.87 35.64 29.88
CA PHE A 515 5.48 35.39 30.19
C PHE A 515 5.42 34.95 31.65
N SER A 516 4.93 35.81 32.54
CA SER A 516 4.66 35.51 33.96
C SER A 516 3.23 35.01 34.16
#